data_AF-S6WGK2-F1
#
_entry.id   AF-S6WGK2-F1
#
_cell.length_a   1.000
_cell.length_b   1.000
_cell.length_c   1.000
_cell.angle_alpha   90.00
_cell.angle_beta   90.00
_cell.angle_gamma   90.00
#
_symmetry.space_group_name_H-M   'P 1'
#
loop_
_entity.id
_entity.type
_entity.pdbx_description
1 polymer ?
#
loop_
_entity_poly.entity_id
_entity_poly.type
_entity_poly.pdbx_seq_one_letter_code
_entity_poly.pdbx_strand_id
1 'polypeptide(L)'
;MARYTINTRLRIAGFIAQVGHESGQLRYVRELGNTSYLARYDTGQLALRLGNTPEADGDGQLYRGRGLIQVTGRANYEACGEALGLDLLRQPQLLEQPDHAAMSAAWFWDRYQRALEVLP
;
A
#
# COMPACT_ATOMS: atom_id res chain seq x y z
N MET A 1 -11.79 7.90 7.25
CA MET A 1 -12.80 6.86 6.91
C MET A 1 -14.00 7.39 6.14
N ALA A 2 -14.66 8.48 6.57
CA ALA A 2 -15.81 9.05 5.86
C ALA A 2 -15.53 9.44 4.39
N ARG A 3 -14.33 9.99 4.10
CA ARG A 3 -13.85 10.29 2.74
C ARG A 3 -13.91 9.11 1.77
N TYR A 4 -13.79 7.89 2.26
CA TYR A 4 -13.73 6.65 1.47
C TYR A 4 -14.98 5.79 1.65
N THR A 5 -16.09 6.39 2.10
CA THR A 5 -17.39 5.73 2.32
C THR A 5 -17.35 4.51 3.25
N ILE A 6 -16.32 4.40 4.10
CA ILE A 6 -16.23 3.42 5.19
C ILE A 6 -17.04 3.96 6.38
N ASN A 7 -18.36 3.98 6.23
CA ASN A 7 -19.28 4.68 7.14
C ASN A 7 -20.50 3.85 7.61
N THR A 8 -20.68 2.63 7.10
CA THR A 8 -21.68 1.69 7.62
C THR A 8 -21.02 0.68 8.57
N ARG A 9 -21.80 0.09 9.49
CA ARG A 9 -21.26 -0.91 10.45
C ARG A 9 -20.55 -2.06 9.75
N LEU A 10 -21.12 -2.57 8.65
CA LEU A 10 -20.53 -3.67 7.89
C LEU A 10 -19.23 -3.26 7.18
N ARG A 11 -19.19 -2.06 6.58
CA ARG A 11 -17.97 -1.56 5.92
C ARG A 11 -16.86 -1.30 6.94
N ILE A 12 -17.19 -0.74 8.09
CA ILE A 12 -16.24 -0.52 9.18
C ILE A 12 -15.70 -1.86 9.70
N ALA A 13 -16.58 -2.83 9.95
CA ALA A 13 -16.16 -4.15 10.44
C ALA A 13 -15.25 -4.88 9.43
N GLY A 14 -15.61 -4.89 8.14
CA GLY A 14 -14.80 -5.49 7.09
C GLY A 14 -13.44 -4.81 6.94
N PHE A 15 -13.42 -3.48 6.94
CA PHE A 15 -12.18 -2.71 6.86
C PHE A 15 -11.24 -3.02 8.04
N ILE A 16 -11.76 -2.99 9.28
CA ILE A 16 -10.95 -3.28 10.48
C ILE A 16 -10.47 -4.74 10.45
N ALA A 17 -11.31 -5.69 10.05
CA ALA A 17 -10.94 -7.10 9.97
C ALA A 17 -9.78 -7.31 8.98
N GLN A 18 -9.87 -6.73 7.78
CA GLN A 18 -8.81 -6.85 6.77
C GLN A 18 -7.53 -6.16 7.22
N VAL A 19 -7.62 -4.90 7.69
CA VAL A 19 -6.48 -4.19 8.25
C VAL A 19 -5.82 -4.99 9.38
N GLY A 20 -6.62 -5.57 10.28
CA GLY A 20 -6.14 -6.41 11.36
C GLY A 20 -5.43 -7.67 10.87
N HIS A 21 -5.90 -8.29 9.80
CA HIS A 21 -5.26 -9.45 9.19
C HIS A 21 -3.89 -9.08 8.56
N GLU A 22 -3.87 -8.08 7.69
CA GLU A 22 -2.69 -7.71 6.89
C GLU A 22 -1.55 -7.12 7.73
N SER A 23 -1.87 -6.40 8.80
CA SER A 23 -0.88 -5.73 9.65
C SER A 23 -0.45 -6.54 10.87
N GLY A 24 -0.92 -7.78 11.02
CA GLY A 24 -0.68 -8.59 12.21
C GLY A 24 -1.24 -7.92 13.46
N GLN A 25 -2.52 -7.53 13.42
CA GLN A 25 -3.22 -6.79 14.47
C GLN A 25 -2.59 -5.42 14.77
N LEU A 26 -2.31 -4.64 13.71
CA LEU A 26 -1.70 -3.29 13.77
C LEU A 26 -0.25 -3.25 14.28
N ARG A 27 0.41 -4.40 14.42
CA ARG A 27 1.79 -4.48 14.93
C ARG A 27 2.83 -4.10 13.87
N TYR A 28 2.52 -4.32 12.60
CA TYR A 28 3.45 -4.12 11.50
C TYR A 28 2.90 -3.09 10.51
N VAL A 29 3.67 -2.03 10.29
CA VAL A 29 3.40 -0.97 9.30
C VAL A 29 4.40 -1.00 8.13
N ARG A 30 5.28 -2.01 8.11
CA ARG A 30 6.30 -2.23 7.10
C ARG A 30 6.66 -3.70 7.02
N GLU A 31 6.91 -4.18 5.81
CA GLU A 31 7.45 -5.50 5.57
C GLU A 31 8.83 -5.68 6.19
N LEU A 32 9.05 -6.82 6.86
CA LEU A 32 10.31 -7.17 7.53
C LEU A 32 11.28 -7.99 6.65
N GLY A 33 11.03 -8.02 5.34
CA GLY A 33 11.86 -8.74 4.37
C GLY A 33 13.31 -8.29 4.40
N ASN A 34 14.23 -9.25 4.37
CA ASN A 34 15.67 -8.96 4.22
C ASN A 34 15.99 -8.49 2.79
N THR A 35 17.20 -8.00 2.55
CA THR A 35 17.61 -7.47 1.24
C THR A 35 17.41 -8.47 0.10
N SER A 36 17.76 -9.73 0.32
CA SER A 36 17.59 -10.81 -0.69
C SER A 36 16.12 -11.07 -1.01
N TYR A 37 15.26 -11.04 0.00
CA TYR A 37 13.82 -11.15 -0.17
C TYR A 37 13.30 -9.98 -1.02
N LEU A 38 13.70 -8.74 -0.70
CA LEU A 38 13.20 -7.53 -1.37
C LEU A 38 13.75 -7.35 -2.78
N ALA A 39 14.87 -7.98 -3.12
CA ALA A 39 15.45 -7.97 -4.46
C ALA A 39 14.50 -8.54 -5.54
N ARG A 40 13.48 -9.32 -5.15
CA ARG A 40 12.40 -9.77 -6.04
C ARG A 40 11.61 -8.61 -6.67
N TYR A 41 11.61 -7.45 -6.01
CA TYR A 41 10.89 -6.26 -6.44
C TYR A 41 11.78 -5.33 -7.29
N ASP A 42 13.11 -5.54 -7.32
CA ASP A 42 14.04 -4.72 -8.10
C ASP A 42 14.08 -5.14 -9.57
N THR A 43 13.94 -6.44 -9.88
CA THR A 43 14.18 -6.94 -11.24
C THR A 43 13.08 -7.85 -11.77
N GLY A 44 13.05 -7.99 -13.09
CA GLY A 44 12.16 -8.93 -13.78
C GLY A 44 10.70 -8.50 -13.85
N GLN A 45 9.82 -9.47 -14.14
CA GLN A 45 8.40 -9.21 -14.43
C GLN A 45 7.64 -8.64 -13.24
N LEU A 46 8.03 -8.99 -12.01
CA LEU A 46 7.39 -8.46 -10.82
C LEU A 46 7.70 -6.98 -10.62
N ALA A 47 8.96 -6.56 -10.82
CA ALA A 47 9.36 -5.15 -10.78
C ALA A 47 8.55 -4.32 -11.80
N LEU A 48 8.46 -4.79 -13.04
CA LEU A 48 7.68 -4.14 -14.11
C LEU A 48 6.20 -3.99 -13.74
N ARG A 49 5.57 -5.04 -13.21
CA ARG A 49 4.16 -5.00 -12.78
C ARG A 49 3.92 -4.04 -11.61
N LEU A 50 4.93 -3.84 -10.77
CA LEU A 50 4.90 -2.91 -9.65
C LEU A 50 5.25 -1.46 -10.07
N GLY A 51 5.63 -1.27 -11.35
CA GLY A 51 6.08 0.01 -11.90
C GLY A 51 7.46 0.44 -11.42
N ASN A 52 8.22 -0.46 -10.79
CA ASN A 52 9.61 -0.24 -10.45
C ASN A 52 10.46 -0.25 -11.73
N THR A 53 11.61 0.43 -11.69
CA THR A 53 12.69 0.21 -12.64
C THR A 53 13.06 -1.28 -12.66
N PRO A 54 13.19 -1.95 -13.82
CA PRO A 54 13.56 -3.37 -13.88
C PRO A 54 15.07 -3.61 -13.69
N GLU A 55 15.77 -2.69 -13.04
CA GLU A 55 17.20 -2.72 -12.76
C GLU A 55 17.46 -2.97 -11.26
N ALA A 56 18.61 -3.55 -10.93
CA ALA A 56 19.03 -3.73 -9.53
C ALA A 56 19.54 -2.42 -8.91
N ASP A 57 18.70 -1.40 -8.85
CA ASP A 57 19.02 -0.03 -8.42
C ASP A 57 18.51 0.33 -7.01
N GLY A 58 17.68 -0.54 -6.43
CA GLY A 58 17.14 -0.41 -5.08
C GLY A 58 15.67 -0.02 -5.01
N ASP A 59 14.96 0.11 -6.13
CA ASP A 59 13.53 0.50 -6.17
C ASP A 59 12.64 -0.47 -5.38
N GLY A 60 12.93 -1.76 -5.39
CA GLY A 60 12.27 -2.79 -4.61
C GLY A 60 12.44 -2.64 -3.10
N GLN A 61 13.63 -2.27 -2.62
CA GLN A 61 13.82 -1.93 -1.21
C GLN A 61 13.24 -0.55 -0.88
N LEU A 62 13.29 0.39 -1.80
CA LEU A 62 12.76 1.74 -1.61
C LEU A 62 11.23 1.71 -1.52
N TYR A 63 10.56 0.98 -2.41
CA TYR A 63 9.11 0.82 -2.53
C TYR A 63 8.58 -0.53 -2.01
N ARG A 64 9.24 -1.08 -0.98
CA ARG A 64 8.77 -2.26 -0.23
C ARG A 64 7.38 -2.07 0.39
N GLY A 65 6.77 -3.14 0.89
CA GLY A 65 5.49 -3.07 1.59
C GLY A 65 5.51 -2.12 2.80
N ARG A 66 4.62 -1.11 2.81
CA ARG A 66 4.36 -0.20 3.95
C ARG A 66 2.88 0.07 4.17
N GLY A 67 2.55 0.57 5.35
CA GLY A 67 1.19 0.85 5.80
C GLY A 67 0.45 -0.43 6.21
N LEU A 68 -0.81 -0.25 6.64
CA LEU A 68 -1.60 -1.34 7.22
C LEU A 68 -2.11 -2.36 6.20
N ILE A 69 -1.97 -2.09 4.91
CA ILE A 69 -2.36 -2.98 3.80
C ILE A 69 -1.20 -3.28 2.83
N GLN A 70 0.04 -2.97 3.21
CA GLN A 70 1.25 -3.26 2.44
C GLN A 70 1.27 -2.66 1.02
N VAL A 71 1.14 -1.32 0.92
CA VAL A 71 1.39 -0.60 -0.34
C VAL A 71 2.81 -0.91 -0.81
N THR A 72 2.91 -1.48 -2.02
CA THR A 72 4.16 -2.03 -2.57
C THR A 72 4.29 -1.63 -4.04
N GLY A 73 5.50 -1.24 -4.45
CA GLY A 73 5.82 -0.88 -5.84
C GLY A 73 5.63 0.61 -6.16
N ARG A 74 6.56 1.17 -6.93
CA ARG A 74 6.65 2.58 -7.31
C ARG A 74 5.32 3.14 -7.83
N ALA A 75 4.64 2.43 -8.73
CA ALA A 75 3.37 2.89 -9.30
C ALA A 75 2.27 3.03 -8.23
N ASN A 76 2.26 2.15 -7.22
CA ASN A 76 1.31 2.26 -6.12
C ASN A 76 1.68 3.35 -5.12
N TYR A 77 2.98 3.58 -4.89
CA TYR A 77 3.45 4.73 -4.10
C TYR A 77 3.07 6.06 -4.76
N GLU A 78 3.22 6.17 -6.08
CA GLU A 78 2.81 7.35 -6.86
C GLU A 78 1.29 7.59 -6.75
N ALA A 79 0.47 6.59 -7.08
CA ALA A 79 -0.99 6.72 -7.04
C ALA A 79 -1.53 6.97 -5.62
N CYS A 80 -0.91 6.36 -4.60
CA CYS A 80 -1.26 6.63 -3.21
C CYS A 80 -0.86 8.05 -2.80
N GLY A 81 0.33 8.48 -3.21
CA GLY A 81 0.85 9.82 -2.91
C GLY A 81 -0.05 10.91 -3.47
N GLU A 82 -0.46 10.78 -4.74
CA GLU A 82 -1.41 11.69 -5.37
C GLU A 82 -2.74 11.75 -4.60
N ALA A 83 -3.32 10.60 -4.26
CA ALA A 83 -4.61 10.55 -3.56
C ALA A 83 -4.56 11.15 -2.14
N LEU A 84 -3.43 11.00 -1.45
CA LEU A 84 -3.24 11.46 -0.07
C LEU A 84 -2.63 12.87 0.01
N GLY A 85 -2.10 13.41 -1.09
CA GLY A 85 -1.36 14.67 -1.12
C GLY A 85 0.03 14.56 -0.48
N LEU A 86 0.70 13.41 -0.65
CA LEU A 86 2.01 13.11 -0.07
C LEU A 86 3.04 12.82 -1.16
N ASP A 87 4.27 13.32 -0.99
CA ASP A 87 5.40 12.98 -1.87
C ASP A 87 6.01 11.61 -1.48
N LEU A 88 5.29 10.54 -1.81
CA LEU A 88 5.67 9.17 -1.46
C LEU A 88 6.77 8.59 -2.35
N LEU A 89 7.03 9.20 -3.52
CA LEU A 89 8.16 8.80 -4.36
C LEU A 89 9.49 9.22 -3.73
N ARG A 90 9.51 10.38 -3.07
CA ARG A 90 10.69 10.87 -2.34
C ARG A 90 10.73 10.42 -0.88
N GLN A 91 9.57 10.29 -0.24
CA GLN A 91 9.45 9.98 1.19
C GLN A 91 8.50 8.78 1.45
N PRO A 92 8.83 7.57 0.96
CA PRO A 92 7.98 6.40 1.09
C PRO A 92 7.71 5.99 2.55
N GLN A 93 8.63 6.30 3.47
CA GLN A 93 8.50 6.06 4.91
C GLN A 93 7.34 6.83 5.56
N LEU A 94 6.76 7.84 4.89
CA LEU A 94 5.57 8.52 5.40
C LEU A 94 4.42 7.54 5.63
N LEU A 95 4.34 6.44 4.86
CA LEU A 95 3.34 5.38 5.05
C LEU A 95 3.55 4.53 6.32
N GLU A 96 4.67 4.68 7.03
CA GLU A 96 4.91 4.06 8.33
C GLU A 96 4.31 4.89 9.48
N GLN A 97 3.93 6.15 9.22
CA GLN A 97 3.26 6.99 10.22
C GLN A 97 1.80 6.58 10.39
N PRO A 98 1.26 6.51 11.63
CA PRO A 98 -0.07 5.97 11.89
C PRO A 98 -1.20 6.57 11.03
N ASP A 99 -1.21 7.90 10.88
CA ASP A 99 -2.27 8.60 10.13
C ASP A 99 -2.22 8.24 8.64
N HIS A 100 -1.03 8.28 8.04
CA HIS A 100 -0.84 7.93 6.63
C HIS A 100 -1.03 6.44 6.37
N ALA A 101 -0.64 5.58 7.31
CA ALA A 101 -0.84 4.13 7.24
C ALA A 101 -2.35 3.78 7.24
N ALA A 102 -3.15 4.47 8.05
CA ALA A 102 -4.59 4.33 8.07
C ALA A 102 -5.26 4.93 6.81
N MET A 103 -4.78 6.09 6.36
CA MET A 103 -5.29 6.74 5.16
C MET A 103 -5.00 5.94 3.89
N SER A 104 -3.80 5.37 3.75
CA SER A 104 -3.43 4.55 2.60
C SER A 104 -4.21 3.24 2.55
N ALA A 105 -4.48 2.62 3.71
CA ALA A 105 -5.36 1.47 3.80
C ALA A 105 -6.80 1.80 3.36
N ALA A 106 -7.33 2.95 3.80
CA ALA A 106 -8.66 3.39 3.41
C ALA A 106 -8.76 3.74 1.91
N TRP A 107 -7.71 4.37 1.35
CA TRP A 107 -7.59 4.64 -0.08
C TRP A 107 -7.59 3.34 -0.91
N PHE A 108 -6.79 2.36 -0.49
CA PHE A 108 -6.72 1.07 -1.18
C PHE A 108 -8.07 0.36 -1.16
N TRP A 109 -8.75 0.35 -0.01
CA TRP A 109 -10.09 -0.23 0.13
C TRP A 109 -11.10 0.39 -0.84
N ASP A 110 -11.11 1.72 -0.96
CA ASP A 110 -12.00 2.44 -1.91
C ASP A 110 -11.68 2.09 -3.36
N ARG A 111 -10.39 2.06 -3.73
CA ARG A 111 -9.93 1.73 -5.09
C ARG A 111 -10.43 0.37 -5.56
N TYR A 112 -10.39 -0.66 -4.70
CA TYR A 112 -10.84 -2.01 -5.04
C TYR A 112 -12.35 -2.17 -5.05
N GLN A 113 -13.08 -1.48 -4.17
CA GLN A 113 -14.55 -1.47 -4.22
C GLN A 113 -15.05 -0.89 -5.54
N ARG A 114 -14.48 0.25 -5.96
CA ARG A 114 -14.81 0.84 -7.26
C ARG A 114 -14.51 -0.10 -8.42
N ALA A 115 -13.39 -0.82 -8.39
CA ALA A 115 -13.05 -1.78 -9.44
C ALA A 115 -14.07 -2.91 -9.56
N LEU A 116 -14.68 -3.35 -8.46
CA LEU A 116 -15.74 -4.37 -8.46
C LEU A 116 -17.08 -3.82 -8.96
N GLU A 117 -17.36 -2.53 -8.76
CA GLU A 117 -18.59 -1.87 -9.25
C GLU A 117 -18.61 -1.66 -10.77
N VAL A 118 -17.46 -1.75 -11.46
CA VAL A 118 -17.37 -1.60 -12.93
C VAL A 118 -17.30 -2.94 -13.68
N LEU A 119 -17.37 -4.08 -12.97
CA LEU A 119 -17.43 -5.40 -13.60
C LEU A 119 -18.90 -5.73 -13.97
N PRO A 120 -19.17 -6.12 -15.23
CA PRO A 120 -20.52 -6.43 -15.71
C PRO A 120 -21.12 -7.70 -15.08
#